data_AF-A0A352RRG6-F1
#
_entry.id   AF-A0A352RRG6-F1
#
_cell.length_a   1.000
_cell.length_b   1.000
_cell.length_c   1.000
_cell.angle_alpha   90.00
_cell.angle_beta   90.00
_cell.angle_gamma   90.00
#
_symmetry.space_group_name_H-M   'P 1'
#
loop_
_entity.id
_entity.type
_entity.pdbx_description
1 polymer ?
#
loop_
_entity_poly.entity_id
_entity_poly.type
_entity_poly.pdbx_seq_one_letter_code
_entity_poly.pdbx_strand_id
1 'polypeptide(L)'
;GAAGKIDESKYRTYEGVRVYEDTWQYGGLRFMPTNGGSVFETFTVPVLISEAKWGVNNWGRSHPNLAKAHIQYGKDNFDGYWGFSPATIPSTNGYTEFGAPPLSVGGYRPDGNRESTRAGPVVSIYSVLLLIEEQPEATMANMERLLKNFPTLNHPVYGMMDSVAVQDGTVAKCILHANTAWALGAVTNFLTDGKLRGYVDKEWGHALQPLLELEEFYFPANT
;
A
#
# COMPACT_ATOMS: atom_id res chain seq x y z
N GLY A 1 14.64 -4.52 13.17
CA GLY A 1 15.22 -3.21 13.49
C GLY A 1 16.72 -3.33 13.58
N ALA A 2 17.40 -3.02 12.49
CA ALA A 2 18.82 -2.70 12.48
C ALA A 2 18.93 -1.61 11.40
N ALA A 3 19.13 -0.37 11.81
CA ALA A 3 19.65 0.63 10.90
C ALA A 3 21.05 0.13 10.54
N GLY A 4 21.17 -0.60 9.43
CA GLY A 4 22.46 -0.90 8.85
C GLY A 4 23.23 0.40 8.70
N LYS A 5 24.55 0.37 8.87
CA LYS A 5 25.39 1.53 8.55
C LYS A 5 24.97 2.06 7.18
N ILE A 6 24.67 3.36 7.11
CA ILE A 6 24.40 4.05 5.85
C ILE A 6 25.57 3.77 4.91
N ASP A 7 25.27 3.22 3.75
CA ASP A 7 26.26 2.93 2.72
C ASP A 7 26.45 4.17 1.86
N GLU A 8 27.59 4.85 2.04
CA GLU A 8 27.88 6.10 1.32
C GLU A 8 27.85 5.94 -0.21
N SER A 9 28.07 4.72 -0.74
CA SER A 9 28.02 4.43 -2.18
C SER A 9 26.61 4.47 -2.78
N LYS A 10 25.58 4.45 -1.92
CA LYS A 10 24.16 4.51 -2.30
C LYS A 10 23.58 5.91 -2.34
N TYR A 11 24.40 6.94 -2.07
CA TYR A 11 23.97 8.30 -2.32
C TYR A 11 24.00 8.63 -3.81
N ARG A 12 22.99 9.38 -4.25
CA ARG A 12 22.91 10.05 -5.56
C ARG A 12 22.63 11.54 -5.36
N THR A 13 22.87 12.33 -6.39
CA THR A 13 22.51 13.76 -6.38
C THR A 13 21.65 14.05 -7.59
N TYR A 14 20.44 14.52 -7.34
CA TYR A 14 19.47 14.93 -8.35
C TYR A 14 19.13 16.39 -8.14
N GLU A 15 19.24 17.22 -9.17
CA GLU A 15 18.92 18.66 -9.07
C GLU A 15 19.59 19.37 -7.88
N GLY A 16 20.83 18.97 -7.54
CA GLY A 16 21.58 19.51 -6.40
C GLY A 16 21.17 18.99 -5.01
N VAL A 17 20.17 18.10 -4.94
CA VAL A 17 19.72 17.44 -3.70
C VAL A 17 20.38 16.08 -3.57
N ARG A 18 21.07 15.85 -2.46
CA ARG A 18 21.70 14.57 -2.14
C ARG A 18 20.68 13.62 -1.53
N VAL A 19 20.42 12.49 -2.19
CA VAL A 19 19.40 11.50 -1.84
C VAL A 19 20.08 10.16 -1.51
N TYR A 20 19.62 9.49 -0.46
CA TYR A 20 20.03 8.12 -0.15
C TYR A 20 19.00 7.15 -0.75
N GLU A 21 19.44 6.28 -1.66
CA GLU A 21 18.57 5.32 -2.33
C GLU A 21 18.92 3.89 -1.90
N ASP A 22 17.98 3.16 -1.30
CA ASP A 22 18.20 1.78 -0.92
C ASP A 22 16.91 0.97 -0.99
N THR A 23 17.05 -0.35 -1.10
CA THR A 23 15.93 -1.28 -1.27
C THR A 23 15.93 -2.35 -0.20
N TRP A 24 14.74 -2.71 0.25
CA TRP A 24 14.50 -3.73 1.26
C TRP A 24 14.20 -5.06 0.59
N GLN A 25 14.26 -6.13 1.39
CA GLN A 25 13.87 -7.46 0.96
C GLN A 25 12.94 -8.13 1.96
N TYR A 26 11.92 -8.80 1.44
CA TYR A 26 11.03 -9.66 2.21
C TYR A 26 10.56 -10.81 1.32
N GLY A 27 10.65 -12.06 1.79
CA GLY A 27 10.22 -13.23 1.02
C GLY A 27 10.91 -13.37 -0.35
N GLY A 28 12.18 -12.94 -0.47
CA GLY A 28 12.94 -12.93 -1.73
C GLY A 28 12.57 -11.81 -2.70
N LEU A 29 11.58 -10.97 -2.37
CA LEU A 29 11.15 -9.82 -3.17
C LEU A 29 11.96 -8.59 -2.76
N ARG A 30 12.44 -7.82 -3.73
CA ARG A 30 13.17 -6.56 -3.48
C ARG A 30 12.31 -5.37 -3.88
N PHE A 31 12.23 -4.35 -3.02
CA PHE A 31 11.36 -3.19 -3.22
C PHE A 31 11.90 -1.96 -2.47
N MET A 32 11.40 -0.78 -2.82
CA MET A 32 11.56 0.45 -2.03
C MET A 32 10.63 0.37 -0.81
N PRO A 33 11.14 0.42 0.44
CA PRO A 33 10.28 0.37 1.62
C PRO A 33 9.47 1.67 1.75
N THR A 34 8.35 1.60 2.46
CA THR A 34 7.65 2.82 2.90
C THR A 34 8.07 3.21 4.32
N ASN A 35 7.58 4.34 4.82
CA ASN A 35 7.86 4.75 6.19
C ASN A 35 7.20 3.80 7.20
N GLY A 36 5.91 3.55 7.04
CA GLY A 36 5.09 2.78 7.97
C GLY A 36 4.78 1.35 7.56
N GLY A 37 5.17 0.92 6.37
CA GLY A 37 4.76 -0.38 5.81
C GLY A 37 3.28 -0.41 5.47
N SER A 38 2.67 0.74 5.23
CA SER A 38 1.27 0.83 4.83
C SER A 38 1.14 0.75 3.32
N VAL A 39 0.11 0.04 2.83
CA VAL A 39 -0.21 -0.03 1.40
C VAL A 39 -0.51 1.36 0.82
N PHE A 40 -1.20 2.21 1.59
CA PHE A 40 -1.53 3.57 1.19
C PHE A 40 -0.31 4.39 0.76
N GLU A 41 0.81 4.29 1.49
CA GLU A 41 1.99 5.16 1.31
C GLU A 41 2.61 5.05 -0.09
N THR A 42 2.44 3.91 -0.77
CA THR A 42 2.88 3.72 -2.16
C THR A 42 1.70 3.73 -3.12
N PHE A 43 0.66 2.94 -2.85
CA PHE A 43 -0.29 2.58 -3.90
C PHE A 43 -1.40 3.61 -4.15
N THR A 44 -1.47 4.72 -3.40
CA THR A 44 -2.32 5.86 -3.82
C THR A 44 -1.69 6.73 -4.90
N VAL A 45 -0.37 6.73 -5.04
CA VAL A 45 0.33 7.50 -6.08
C VAL A 45 0.00 6.98 -7.49
N PRO A 46 0.07 5.67 -7.79
CA PRO A 46 -0.31 5.15 -9.11
C PRO A 46 -1.80 5.25 -9.43
N VAL A 47 -2.65 5.60 -8.45
CA VAL A 47 -4.05 5.97 -8.71
C VAL A 47 -4.15 7.34 -9.40
N LEU A 48 -3.24 8.26 -9.06
CA LEU A 48 -3.24 9.62 -9.56
C LEU A 48 -2.37 9.81 -10.79
N ILE A 49 -1.21 9.16 -10.87
CA ILE A 49 -0.25 9.37 -11.95
C ILE A 49 0.32 8.06 -12.47
N SER A 50 0.85 8.05 -13.69
CA SER A 50 1.53 6.90 -14.28
C SER A 50 2.96 6.67 -13.72
N GLU A 51 3.12 6.69 -12.40
CA GLU A 51 4.42 6.62 -11.71
C GLU A 51 5.26 5.41 -12.13
N ALA A 52 4.68 4.22 -12.16
CA ALA A 52 5.39 3.00 -12.59
C ALA A 52 5.82 3.03 -14.07
N LYS A 53 5.09 3.77 -14.93
CA LYS A 53 5.40 3.90 -16.35
C LYS A 53 6.50 4.92 -16.61
N TRP A 54 6.53 5.99 -15.82
CA TRP A 54 7.57 7.04 -15.91
C TRP A 54 8.85 6.60 -15.21
N GLY A 55 8.71 6.00 -14.04
CA GLY A 55 9.78 5.48 -13.19
C GLY A 55 10.18 4.04 -13.49
N VAL A 56 10.50 3.73 -14.76
CA VAL A 56 10.77 2.35 -15.21
C VAL A 56 11.89 1.66 -14.42
N ASN A 57 12.90 2.42 -14.01
CA ASN A 57 14.05 1.89 -13.28
C ASN A 57 13.87 1.90 -11.75
N ASN A 58 12.83 2.55 -11.23
CA ASN A 58 12.58 2.76 -9.80
C ASN A 58 11.26 2.09 -9.34
N TRP A 59 10.19 2.87 -9.10
CA TRP A 59 8.84 2.46 -8.76
C TRP A 59 8.27 1.38 -9.69
N GLY A 60 8.56 1.44 -11.00
CA GLY A 60 8.16 0.39 -11.96
C GLY A 60 8.74 -1.00 -11.64
N ARG A 61 9.89 -1.06 -10.96
CA ARG A 61 10.48 -2.30 -10.43
C ARG A 61 9.98 -2.60 -9.00
N SER A 62 9.70 -1.57 -8.22
CA SER A 62 9.28 -1.67 -6.82
C SER A 62 7.84 -2.17 -6.66
N HIS A 63 6.88 -1.57 -7.37
CA HIS A 63 5.44 -1.78 -7.14
C HIS A 63 5.02 -3.25 -7.20
N PRO A 64 5.40 -4.03 -8.23
CA PRO A 64 4.99 -5.44 -8.29
C PRO A 64 5.56 -6.27 -7.14
N ASN A 65 6.78 -5.96 -6.71
CA ASN A 65 7.45 -6.67 -5.62
C ASN A 65 6.91 -6.27 -4.25
N LEU A 66 6.63 -4.98 -4.03
CA LEU A 66 6.04 -4.50 -2.79
C LEU A 66 4.61 -5.03 -2.62
N ALA A 67 3.80 -5.04 -3.68
CA ALA A 67 2.44 -5.61 -3.64
C ALA A 67 2.47 -7.09 -3.24
N LYS A 68 3.34 -7.89 -3.88
CA LYS A 68 3.57 -9.29 -3.50
C LYS A 68 4.08 -9.44 -2.07
N ALA A 69 4.93 -8.53 -1.61
CA ALA A 69 5.47 -8.57 -0.25
C ALA A 69 4.38 -8.32 0.81
N HIS A 70 3.44 -7.40 0.56
CA HIS A 70 2.27 -7.21 1.43
C HIS A 70 1.41 -8.48 1.51
N ILE A 71 1.16 -9.12 0.37
CA ILE A 71 0.41 -10.38 0.31
C ILE A 71 1.16 -11.48 1.07
N GLN A 72 2.46 -11.62 0.85
CA GLN A 72 3.29 -12.62 1.52
C GLN A 72 3.32 -12.40 3.03
N TYR A 73 3.44 -11.16 3.48
CA TYR A 73 3.40 -10.82 4.91
C TYR A 73 2.07 -11.27 5.56
N GLY A 74 0.94 -11.06 4.88
CA GLY A 74 -0.36 -11.57 5.33
C GLY A 74 -0.43 -13.10 5.40
N LYS A 75 0.10 -13.79 4.38
CA LYS A 75 0.20 -15.27 4.34
C LYS A 75 1.04 -15.83 5.47
N ASP A 76 2.13 -15.16 5.81
CA ASP A 76 3.06 -15.62 6.83
C ASP A 76 2.53 -15.42 8.27
N ASN A 77 1.60 -14.48 8.49
CA ASN A 77 1.28 -14.01 9.86
C ASN A 77 -0.22 -13.98 10.23
N PHE A 78 -1.14 -13.83 9.27
CA PHE A 78 -2.55 -13.48 9.56
C PHE A 78 -3.55 -14.30 8.76
N ASP A 79 -3.33 -15.62 8.67
CA ASP A 79 -4.18 -16.53 7.90
C ASP A 79 -4.41 -16.10 6.44
N GLY A 80 -3.40 -15.43 5.85
CA GLY A 80 -3.46 -14.92 4.48
C GLY A 80 -4.25 -13.63 4.30
N TYR A 81 -4.71 -12.97 5.37
CA TYR A 81 -5.29 -11.64 5.26
C TYR A 81 -4.20 -10.56 5.21
N TRP A 82 -4.39 -9.62 4.29
CA TRP A 82 -3.51 -8.48 4.05
C TRP A 82 -4.35 -7.26 3.66
N GLY A 83 -3.73 -6.07 3.64
CA GLY A 83 -4.41 -4.78 3.41
C GLY A 83 -4.24 -3.81 4.58
N PHE A 84 -3.05 -3.75 5.16
CA PHE A 84 -2.74 -2.90 6.32
C PHE A 84 -2.41 -1.48 5.88
N SER A 85 -3.23 -0.52 6.28
CA SER A 85 -3.00 0.92 6.15
C SER A 85 -3.82 1.69 7.18
N PRO A 86 -3.53 2.98 7.42
CA PRO A 86 -4.33 3.81 8.30
C PRO A 86 -5.83 3.74 7.99
N ALA A 87 -6.61 3.46 9.02
CA ALA A 87 -8.04 3.21 8.89
C ALA A 87 -8.75 3.41 10.23
N THR A 88 -10.07 3.27 10.19
CA THR A 88 -10.91 3.18 11.38
C THR A 88 -10.44 2.02 12.26
N ILE A 89 -10.39 2.25 13.57
CA ILE A 89 -10.19 1.22 14.59
C ILE A 89 -11.55 0.57 14.88
N PRO A 90 -11.79 -0.71 14.53
CA PRO A 90 -13.13 -1.30 14.61
C PRO A 90 -13.76 -1.28 16.01
N SER A 91 -12.94 -1.45 17.06
CA SER A 91 -13.41 -1.51 18.45
C SER A 91 -13.80 -0.16 19.05
N THR A 92 -13.27 0.95 18.52
CA THR A 92 -13.45 2.29 19.12
C THR A 92 -14.05 3.32 18.16
N ASN A 93 -14.13 3.00 16.86
CA ASN A 93 -14.40 3.95 15.78
C ASN A 93 -13.41 5.14 15.72
N GLY A 94 -12.27 5.02 16.40
CA GLY A 94 -11.16 5.97 16.28
C GLY A 94 -10.37 5.76 15.00
N TYR A 95 -9.20 6.39 14.91
CA TYR A 95 -8.28 6.28 13.77
C TYR A 95 -6.86 6.01 14.27
N THR A 96 -6.13 5.15 13.58
CA THR A 96 -4.69 4.92 13.79
C THR A 96 -4.06 4.39 12.51
N GLU A 97 -2.73 4.43 12.45
CA GLU A 97 -1.97 3.80 11.40
C GLU A 97 -1.83 2.29 11.63
N PHE A 98 -1.99 1.53 10.54
CA PHE A 98 -1.73 0.10 10.47
C PHE A 98 -0.74 -0.16 9.34
N GLY A 99 0.11 -1.18 9.48
CA GLY A 99 1.11 -1.50 8.47
C GLY A 99 1.74 -2.87 8.63
N ALA A 100 2.71 -3.15 7.77
CA ALA A 100 3.54 -4.34 7.72
C ALA A 100 4.99 -3.96 8.06
N PRO A 101 5.42 -4.07 9.34
CA PRO A 101 6.73 -3.59 9.78
C PRO A 101 7.93 -4.08 8.96
N PRO A 102 7.99 -5.34 8.46
CA PRO A 102 9.12 -5.78 7.64
C PRO A 102 9.28 -5.04 6.30
N LEU A 103 8.22 -4.39 5.81
CA LEU A 103 8.19 -3.69 4.52
C LEU A 103 8.52 -2.20 4.64
N SER A 104 9.09 -1.80 5.78
CA SER A 104 9.17 -0.41 6.19
C SER A 104 10.51 -0.04 6.81
N VAL A 105 10.77 1.27 6.88
CA VAL A 105 11.89 1.83 7.64
C VAL A 105 11.53 1.97 9.13
N GLY A 106 10.37 2.56 9.45
CA GLY A 106 9.92 2.84 10.82
C GLY A 106 8.85 1.88 11.34
N GLY A 107 7.86 1.57 10.49
CA GLY A 107 6.92 0.45 10.66
C GLY A 107 5.77 0.65 11.64
N TYR A 108 4.58 0.91 11.09
CA TYR A 108 3.33 0.76 11.83
C TYR A 108 3.05 -0.70 12.10
N ARG A 109 2.45 -0.96 13.26
CA ARG A 109 2.05 -2.31 13.62
C ARG A 109 0.73 -2.70 12.95
N PRO A 110 0.54 -3.99 12.62
CA PRO A 110 -0.73 -4.45 12.06
C PRO A 110 -1.87 -4.37 13.07
N ASP A 111 -1.57 -4.36 14.38
CA ASP A 111 -2.55 -4.25 15.47
C ASP A 111 -2.90 -2.80 15.87
N GLY A 112 -2.24 -1.81 15.27
CA GLY A 112 -2.43 -0.39 15.50
C GLY A 112 -1.21 0.27 16.14
N ASN A 113 -0.78 1.39 15.54
CA ASN A 113 0.37 2.15 16.03
C ASN A 113 0.10 2.79 17.40
N ARG A 114 -1.14 3.25 17.66
CA ARG A 114 -1.56 3.77 18.95
C ARG A 114 -1.88 2.65 19.95
N GLU A 115 -0.99 2.45 20.91
CA GLU A 115 -1.08 1.36 21.89
C GLU A 115 -2.39 1.33 22.68
N SER A 116 -2.90 2.48 23.12
CA SER A 116 -4.13 2.60 23.90
C SER A 116 -5.41 2.17 23.17
N THR A 117 -5.33 1.96 21.85
CA THR A 117 -6.48 1.70 20.98
C THR A 117 -6.24 0.53 20.03
N ARG A 118 -5.27 -0.35 20.32
CA ARG A 118 -5.03 -1.54 19.49
C ARG A 118 -6.27 -2.43 19.42
N ALA A 119 -6.52 -2.99 18.24
CA ALA A 119 -7.72 -3.78 17.95
C ALA A 119 -7.39 -5.17 17.37
N GLY A 120 -6.14 -5.64 17.52
CA GLY A 120 -5.63 -6.79 16.77
C GLY A 120 -5.41 -6.43 15.29
N PRO A 121 -4.92 -7.37 14.46
CA PRO A 121 -4.59 -7.11 13.06
C PRO A 121 -5.79 -6.52 12.28
N VAL A 122 -5.68 -5.28 11.81
CA VAL A 122 -6.77 -4.59 11.09
C VAL A 122 -6.50 -4.53 9.60
N VAL A 123 -7.38 -5.14 8.81
CA VAL A 123 -7.39 -5.02 7.36
C VAL A 123 -8.36 -3.92 6.96
N SER A 124 -7.88 -2.99 6.13
CA SER A 124 -8.69 -1.93 5.54
C SER A 124 -9.04 -2.27 4.10
N ILE A 125 -10.30 -2.06 3.74
CA ILE A 125 -10.83 -2.54 2.46
C ILE A 125 -10.23 -1.77 1.28
N TYR A 126 -10.04 -0.46 1.43
CA TYR A 126 -9.43 0.34 0.38
C TYR A 126 -8.00 -0.13 0.06
N SER A 127 -7.23 -0.54 1.06
CA SER A 127 -5.86 -1.02 0.87
C SER A 127 -5.79 -2.33 0.13
N VAL A 128 -6.77 -3.21 0.32
CA VAL A 128 -6.87 -4.41 -0.49
C VAL A 128 -7.06 -4.04 -1.96
N LEU A 129 -8.00 -3.12 -2.22
CA LEU A 129 -8.32 -2.67 -3.58
C LEU A 129 -7.23 -1.82 -4.24
N LEU A 130 -6.40 -1.12 -3.47
CA LEU A 130 -5.25 -0.38 -4.01
C LEU A 130 -4.25 -1.28 -4.75
N LEU A 131 -4.20 -2.59 -4.46
CA LEU A 131 -3.31 -3.54 -5.13
C LEU A 131 -3.92 -4.18 -6.39
N ILE A 132 -5.12 -3.78 -6.82
CA ILE A 132 -5.86 -4.49 -7.87
C ILE A 132 -5.17 -4.48 -9.24
N GLU A 133 -4.45 -3.41 -9.62
CA GLU A 133 -3.72 -3.36 -10.89
C GLU A 133 -2.46 -4.24 -10.87
N GLU A 134 -1.82 -4.40 -9.69
CA GLU A 134 -0.61 -5.21 -9.54
C GLU A 134 -0.92 -6.70 -9.36
N GLN A 135 -1.98 -7.01 -8.62
CA GLN A 135 -2.31 -8.37 -8.16
C GLN A 135 -3.83 -8.62 -8.21
N PRO A 136 -4.47 -8.60 -9.40
CA PRO A 136 -5.93 -8.63 -9.53
C PRO A 136 -6.56 -9.89 -8.96
N GLU A 137 -6.03 -11.07 -9.29
CA GLU A 137 -6.56 -12.35 -8.80
C GLU A 137 -6.47 -12.47 -7.28
N ALA A 138 -5.31 -12.13 -6.71
CA ALA A 138 -5.10 -12.19 -5.27
C ALA A 138 -5.97 -11.16 -4.52
N THR A 139 -6.15 -9.96 -5.11
CA THR A 139 -7.02 -8.92 -4.59
C THR A 139 -8.46 -9.40 -4.51
N MET A 140 -8.98 -9.95 -5.61
CA MET A 140 -10.34 -10.47 -5.65
C MET A 140 -10.54 -11.65 -4.69
N ALA A 141 -9.58 -12.59 -4.65
CA ALA A 141 -9.64 -13.72 -3.72
C ALA A 141 -9.62 -13.26 -2.25
N ASN A 142 -8.83 -12.24 -1.89
CA ASN A 142 -8.82 -11.68 -0.54
C ASN A 142 -10.14 -10.98 -0.22
N MET A 143 -10.69 -10.18 -1.15
CA MET A 143 -11.98 -9.53 -1.01
C MET A 143 -13.13 -10.54 -0.80
N GLU A 144 -13.19 -11.60 -1.60
CA GLU A 144 -14.18 -12.67 -1.46
C GLU A 144 -14.08 -13.35 -0.10
N ARG A 145 -12.86 -13.67 0.36
CA ARG A 145 -12.63 -14.25 1.69
C ARG A 145 -13.07 -13.30 2.81
N LEU A 146 -12.72 -12.02 2.71
CA LEU A 146 -13.11 -10.99 3.69
C LEU A 146 -14.64 -10.89 3.77
N LEU A 147 -15.33 -10.76 2.63
CA LEU A 147 -16.79 -10.65 2.58
C LEU A 147 -17.50 -11.93 3.06
N LYS A 148 -16.95 -13.10 2.74
CA LYS A 148 -17.51 -14.38 3.19
C LYS A 148 -17.39 -14.55 4.72
N ASN A 149 -16.22 -14.22 5.27
CA ASN A 149 -15.91 -14.49 6.67
C ASN A 149 -16.36 -13.36 7.61
N PHE A 150 -16.51 -12.14 7.10
CA PHE A 150 -16.95 -10.96 7.82
C PHE A 150 -18.10 -10.27 7.07
N PRO A 151 -19.30 -10.89 7.02
CA PRO A 151 -20.39 -10.44 6.15
C PRO A 151 -20.88 -9.01 6.43
N THR A 152 -20.68 -8.51 7.66
CA THR A 152 -21.01 -7.14 8.04
C THR A 152 -20.11 -6.08 7.39
N LEU A 153 -19.01 -6.48 6.73
CA LEU A 153 -18.26 -5.60 5.84
C LEU A 153 -19.11 -5.07 4.69
N ASN A 154 -20.09 -5.83 4.20
CA ASN A 154 -21.02 -5.38 3.18
C ASN A 154 -22.30 -4.85 3.84
N HIS A 155 -22.29 -3.58 4.24
CA HIS A 155 -23.43 -2.95 4.86
C HIS A 155 -24.55 -2.69 3.84
N PRO A 156 -25.81 -3.07 4.12
CA PRO A 156 -26.90 -3.02 3.13
C PRO A 156 -27.24 -1.62 2.64
N VAL A 157 -26.91 -0.58 3.42
CA VAL A 157 -27.22 0.82 3.08
C VAL A 157 -25.97 1.59 2.62
N TYR A 158 -24.81 1.26 3.16
CA TYR A 158 -23.62 2.09 3.03
C TYR A 158 -22.54 1.43 2.17
N GLY A 159 -22.74 0.17 1.78
CA GLY A 159 -21.75 -0.60 1.05
C GLY A 159 -20.61 -1.06 1.95
N MET A 160 -19.40 -1.06 1.40
CA MET A 160 -18.22 -1.60 2.06
C MET A 160 -17.79 -0.73 3.25
N MET A 161 -17.82 -1.31 4.44
CA MET A 161 -17.29 -0.71 5.65
C MET A 161 -15.78 -0.56 5.58
N ASP A 162 -15.21 0.36 6.36
CA ASP A 162 -13.82 0.79 6.20
C ASP A 162 -12.78 -0.30 6.50
N SER A 163 -12.98 -1.06 7.58
CA SER A 163 -11.98 -2.01 8.08
C SER A 163 -12.57 -3.13 8.94
N VAL A 164 -11.78 -4.18 9.15
CA VAL A 164 -12.09 -5.31 10.03
C VAL A 164 -10.86 -5.75 10.82
N ALA A 165 -11.03 -6.04 12.10
CA ALA A 165 -10.06 -6.74 12.93
C ALA A 165 -10.16 -8.24 12.62
N VAL A 166 -9.24 -8.78 11.82
CA VAL A 166 -9.39 -10.13 11.25
C VAL A 166 -9.22 -11.26 12.27
N GLN A 167 -8.68 -10.95 13.46
CA GLN A 167 -8.51 -11.92 14.54
C GLN A 167 -9.81 -12.22 15.28
N ASP A 168 -10.65 -11.21 15.54
CA ASP A 168 -11.90 -11.37 16.30
C ASP A 168 -13.17 -11.09 15.48
N GLY A 169 -13.03 -10.62 14.24
CA GLY A 169 -14.12 -10.35 13.31
C GLY A 169 -14.84 -9.03 13.54
N THR A 170 -14.33 -8.14 14.40
CA THR A 170 -14.94 -6.83 14.65
C THR A 170 -14.81 -5.95 13.39
N VAL A 171 -15.96 -5.57 12.81
CA VAL A 171 -16.03 -4.67 11.65
C VAL A 171 -16.28 -3.24 12.11
N ALA A 172 -15.61 -2.28 11.46
CA ALA A 172 -15.80 -0.85 11.69
C ALA A 172 -17.25 -0.43 11.46
N LYS A 173 -17.74 0.51 12.28
CA LYS A 173 -19.12 1.02 12.18
C LYS A 173 -19.24 2.34 11.40
N CYS A 174 -18.13 2.82 10.85
CA CYS A 174 -18.09 3.99 9.99
C CYS A 174 -17.33 3.72 8.69
N ILE A 175 -17.55 4.62 7.75
CA ILE A 175 -16.86 4.68 6.47
C ILE A 175 -16.03 5.96 6.46
N LEU A 176 -14.77 5.86 6.04
CA LEU A 176 -13.96 7.02 5.77
C LEU A 176 -14.07 7.36 4.29
N HIS A 177 -14.70 8.49 3.98
CA HIS A 177 -14.92 8.93 2.60
C HIS A 177 -13.63 8.98 1.78
N ALA A 178 -12.52 9.42 2.38
CA ALA A 178 -11.22 9.45 1.72
C ALA A 178 -10.75 8.04 1.32
N ASN A 179 -10.88 7.06 2.21
CA ASN A 179 -10.52 5.67 1.93
C ASN A 179 -11.39 5.08 0.81
N THR A 180 -12.70 5.34 0.85
CA THR A 180 -13.61 4.93 -0.23
C THR A 180 -13.24 5.56 -1.56
N ALA A 181 -12.83 6.84 -1.57
CA ALA A 181 -12.41 7.52 -2.80
C ALA A 181 -11.15 6.89 -3.40
N TRP A 182 -10.17 6.51 -2.58
CA TRP A 182 -8.98 5.79 -3.05
C TRP A 182 -9.30 4.44 -3.65
N ALA A 183 -10.16 3.66 -2.97
CA ALA A 183 -10.61 2.37 -3.47
C ALA A 183 -11.32 2.50 -4.82
N LEU A 184 -12.23 3.49 -4.93
CA LEU A 184 -12.95 3.77 -6.17
C LEU A 184 -12.01 4.22 -7.29
N GLY A 185 -11.01 5.05 -6.98
CA GLY A 185 -9.99 5.47 -7.93
C GLY A 185 -9.18 4.31 -8.49
N ALA A 186 -8.71 3.41 -7.63
CA ALA A 186 -7.96 2.21 -8.05
C ALA A 186 -8.82 1.29 -8.94
N VAL A 187 -10.05 1.00 -8.51
CA VAL A 187 -10.99 0.18 -9.31
C VAL A 187 -11.33 0.87 -10.63
N THR A 188 -11.48 2.20 -10.64
CA THR A 188 -11.74 2.95 -11.87
C THR A 188 -10.58 2.80 -12.84
N ASN A 189 -9.34 3.01 -12.39
CA ASN A 189 -8.17 2.82 -13.26
C ASN A 189 -8.09 1.39 -13.78
N PHE A 190 -8.26 0.37 -12.92
CA PHE A 190 -8.26 -1.03 -13.34
C PHE A 190 -9.30 -1.34 -14.42
N LEU A 191 -10.54 -0.85 -14.25
CA LEU A 191 -11.63 -1.10 -15.20
C LEU A 191 -11.53 -0.28 -16.48
N THR A 192 -10.78 0.82 -16.47
CA THR A 192 -10.74 1.78 -17.56
C THR A 192 -9.39 1.91 -18.25
N ASP A 193 -8.43 1.07 -17.87
CA ASP A 193 -7.03 1.15 -18.32
C ASP A 193 -6.41 2.52 -18.00
N GLY A 194 -6.54 2.94 -16.73
CA GLY A 194 -5.87 4.13 -16.21
C GLY A 194 -6.48 5.47 -16.59
N LYS A 195 -7.76 5.56 -16.97
CA LYS A 195 -8.33 6.85 -17.40
C LYS A 195 -8.30 7.92 -16.32
N LEU A 196 -8.47 7.57 -15.04
CA LEU A 196 -8.45 8.55 -13.95
C LEU A 196 -7.05 9.18 -13.84
N ARG A 197 -5.99 8.37 -13.75
CA ARG A 197 -4.60 8.89 -13.76
C ARG A 197 -4.26 9.63 -15.04
N GLY A 198 -4.80 9.18 -16.19
CA GLY A 198 -4.59 9.81 -17.48
C GLY A 198 -5.01 11.28 -17.57
N TYR A 199 -5.99 11.72 -16.75
CA TYR A 199 -6.33 13.14 -16.64
C TYR A 199 -5.18 13.94 -16.02
N VAL A 200 -4.61 13.45 -14.93
CA VAL A 200 -3.49 14.09 -14.24
C VAL A 200 -2.24 14.04 -15.09
N ASP A 201 -1.95 12.90 -15.72
CA ASP A 201 -0.82 12.75 -16.64
C ASP A 201 -0.86 13.78 -17.76
N LYS A 202 -2.05 14.04 -18.33
CA LYS A 202 -2.22 15.04 -19.39
C LYS A 202 -1.95 16.46 -18.90
N GLU A 203 -2.40 16.80 -17.70
CA GLU A 203 -2.31 18.16 -17.16
C GLU A 203 -0.93 18.46 -16.56
N TRP A 204 -0.36 17.50 -15.82
CA TRP A 204 0.83 17.68 -14.97
C TRP A 204 2.01 16.79 -15.36
N GLY A 205 1.83 15.81 -16.25
CA GLY A 205 2.89 14.86 -16.61
C GLY A 205 4.16 15.52 -17.15
N HIS A 206 4.04 16.64 -17.86
CA HIS A 206 5.19 17.41 -18.35
C HIS A 206 6.13 17.90 -17.24
N ALA A 207 5.62 18.10 -16.02
CA ALA A 207 6.40 18.52 -14.87
C ALA A 207 6.85 17.32 -14.01
N LEU A 208 6.02 16.28 -13.91
CA LEU A 208 6.25 15.14 -13.01
C LEU A 208 7.10 14.03 -13.64
N GLN A 209 6.84 13.68 -14.90
CA GLN A 209 7.51 12.58 -15.58
C GLN A 209 9.04 12.72 -15.60
N PRO A 210 9.63 13.90 -15.92
CA PRO A 210 11.09 14.03 -15.95
C PRO A 210 11.74 13.78 -14.58
N LEU A 211 11.05 14.11 -13.47
CA LEU A 211 11.58 13.90 -12.13
C LEU A 211 11.65 12.40 -11.79
N LEU A 212 10.61 11.65 -12.17
CA LEU A 212 10.54 10.21 -11.93
C LEU A 212 11.46 9.42 -12.87
N GLU A 213 11.79 9.93 -14.05
CA GLU A 213 12.75 9.30 -14.97
C GLU A 213 14.21 9.40 -14.48
N LEU A 214 14.54 10.37 -13.62
CA LEU A 214 15.87 10.57 -13.07
C LEU A 214 16.21 9.58 -11.95
N GLU A 215 15.21 9.19 -11.16
CA GLU A 215 15.39 8.27 -10.03
C GLU A 215 15.74 6.86 -10.53
N GLU A 216 16.65 6.17 -9.86
CA GLU A 216 17.01 4.79 -10.24
C GLU A 216 16.69 3.79 -9.14
N PHE A 217 16.73 4.19 -7.87
CA PHE A 217 16.72 3.31 -6.69
C PHE A 217 17.85 2.27 -6.75
N TYR A 218 18.44 1.93 -5.60
CA TYR A 218 19.53 0.93 -5.60
C TYR A 218 18.98 -0.49 -5.76
N PHE A 219 18.58 -0.83 -7.00
CA PHE A 219 18.16 -2.16 -7.43
C PHE A 219 19.25 -2.84 -8.27
N PRO A 220 19.78 -4.00 -7.86
CA PRO A 220 20.72 -4.77 -8.68
C PRO A 220 20.13 -5.13 -10.05
N ALA A 221 20.96 -5.22 -11.10
CA ALA A 221 20.50 -5.46 -12.48
C ALA A 221 19.76 -6.80 -12.72
N ASN A 222 19.85 -7.76 -11.77
CA ASN A 222 19.31 -9.12 -11.89
C ASN A 222 18.16 -9.42 -10.90
N THR A 223 17.47 -8.40 -10.39
CA THR A 223 16.34 -8.55 -9.46
C THR A 223 15.04 -8.02 -10.03
#